data_AF-A0A820WU36-F1
#
_entry.id   AF-A0A820WU36-F1
#
_cell.length_a   1.000
_cell.length_b   1.000
_cell.length_c   1.000
_cell.angle_alpha   90.00
_cell.angle_beta   90.00
_cell.angle_gamma   90.00
#
_symmetry.space_group_name_H-M   'P 1'
#
loop_
_entity.id
_entity.type
_entity.pdbx_description
1 polymer ?
#
loop_
_entity_poly.entity_id
_entity_poly.type
_entity_poly.pdbx_seq_one_letter_code
_entity_poly.pdbx_strand_id
1 'polypeptide(L)'
;MQTIVLKQIYTGKGFDTHIKEVCPKVQIYCTMKETGCSWSGTRSECSCHIQTGIFEKLKPTLDNLHESIRNLNSYIEQLKPQTEQQKIQLENPMVDLLKQIENKQYIEQLKPQTEQQKIQLENPMVDLLKQIENKQNEQHQQMIEGKFEVEMGMKEQEDSVRTTKSSIRK
;
A
#
# COMPACT_ATOMS: atom_id res chain seq x y z
N MET A 1 -38.37 -29.73 -82.13
CA MET A 1 -37.63 -28.80 -81.25
C MET A 1 -36.18 -29.25 -81.23
N GLN A 2 -35.28 -28.51 -81.88
CA GLN A 2 -33.86 -28.86 -81.97
C GLN A 2 -33.09 -28.26 -80.79
N THR A 3 -32.46 -29.11 -79.98
CA THR A 3 -31.57 -28.68 -78.90
C THR A 3 -30.19 -28.37 -79.49
N ILE A 4 -29.83 -27.09 -79.53
CA ILE A 4 -28.51 -26.64 -79.94
C ILE A 4 -27.56 -26.88 -78.76
N VAL A 5 -26.70 -27.90 -78.87
CA VAL A 5 -25.60 -28.12 -77.93
C VAL A 5 -24.45 -27.18 -78.33
N LEU A 6 -24.37 -26.02 -77.69
CA LEU A 6 -23.24 -25.11 -77.81
C LEU A 6 -21.99 -25.77 -77.19
N LYS A 7 -21.19 -26.45 -77.99
CA LYS A 7 -19.79 -26.76 -77.64
C LYS A 7 -18.99 -25.46 -77.77
N GLN A 8 -18.78 -24.76 -76.66
CA GLN A 8 -17.75 -23.73 -76.60
C GLN A 8 -16.38 -24.40 -76.75
N ILE A 9 -15.79 -24.26 -77.94
CA ILE A 9 -14.41 -24.68 -78.20
C ILE A 9 -13.52 -23.55 -77.71
N TYR A 10 -12.91 -23.73 -76.54
CA TYR A 10 -11.96 -22.77 -75.99
C TYR A 10 -10.70 -22.76 -76.87
N THR A 11 -10.28 -21.57 -77.31
CA THR A 11 -8.96 -21.37 -77.92
C THR A 11 -7.87 -21.51 -76.84
N GLY A 12 -6.66 -21.95 -77.20
CA GLY A 12 -5.64 -22.47 -76.25
C GLY A 12 -5.41 -21.67 -74.97
N LYS A 13 -5.38 -20.32 -75.03
CA LYS A 13 -5.25 -19.47 -73.83
C LYS A 13 -6.50 -19.47 -72.94
N GLY A 14 -7.70 -19.50 -73.52
CA GLY A 14 -8.97 -19.55 -72.78
C GLY A 14 -9.25 -20.91 -72.16
N PHE A 15 -8.69 -21.98 -72.73
CA PHE A 15 -8.82 -23.33 -72.20
C PHE A 15 -8.02 -23.51 -70.89
N ASP A 16 -6.78 -23.00 -70.86
CA ASP A 16 -5.94 -23.05 -69.66
C ASP A 16 -6.54 -22.25 -68.49
N THR A 17 -7.05 -21.04 -68.76
CA THR A 17 -7.77 -20.25 -67.75
C THR A 17 -9.03 -20.97 -67.28
N HIS A 18 -9.81 -21.55 -68.20
CA HIS A 18 -10.99 -22.32 -67.84
C HIS A 18 -10.65 -23.49 -66.90
N ILE A 19 -9.65 -24.31 -67.24
CA ILE A 19 -9.22 -25.45 -66.42
C ILE A 19 -8.80 -25.00 -65.01
N LYS A 20 -8.03 -23.92 -64.92
CA LYS A 20 -7.49 -23.44 -63.65
C LYS A 20 -8.54 -22.81 -62.74
N GLU A 21 -9.49 -22.07 -63.30
CA GLU A 21 -10.35 -21.19 -62.51
C GLU A 21 -11.79 -21.67 -62.36
N VAL A 22 -12.36 -22.31 -63.39
CA VAL A 22 -13.82 -22.51 -63.47
C VAL A 22 -14.26 -23.89 -63.91
N CYS A 23 -13.38 -24.76 -64.41
CA CYS A 23 -13.76 -26.09 -64.88
C CYS A 23 -14.31 -26.94 -63.72
N PRO A 24 -15.59 -27.35 -63.75
CA PRO A 24 -16.17 -28.14 -62.66
C PRO A 24 -15.60 -29.56 -62.60
N LYS A 25 -15.12 -30.07 -63.74
CA LYS A 25 -14.60 -31.45 -63.89
C LYS A 25 -13.10 -31.58 -63.65
N VAL A 26 -12.39 -30.48 -63.42
CA VAL A 26 -10.94 -30.54 -63.13
C VAL A 26 -10.71 -31.24 -61.80
N GLN A 27 -9.72 -32.12 -61.77
CA GLN A 27 -9.26 -32.77 -60.54
C GLN A 27 -8.49 -31.77 -59.69
N ILE A 28 -8.91 -31.60 -58.44
CA ILE A 28 -8.27 -30.73 -57.46
C ILE A 28 -8.04 -31.49 -56.16
N TYR A 29 -7.12 -30.98 -55.35
CA TYR A 29 -6.95 -31.43 -53.99
C TYR A 29 -7.79 -30.58 -53.04
N CYS A 30 -8.06 -31.12 -51.85
CA CYS A 30 -8.63 -30.35 -50.76
C CYS A 30 -7.76 -29.11 -50.44
N THR A 31 -8.40 -27.98 -50.12
CA THR A 31 -7.72 -26.77 -49.64
C THR A 31 -6.94 -27.01 -48.34
N MET A 32 -7.36 -27.99 -47.54
CA MET A 32 -6.73 -28.40 -46.30
C MET A 32 -5.71 -29.54 -46.51
N LYS A 33 -5.16 -29.70 -47.72
CA LYS A 33 -4.12 -30.71 -48.01
C LYS A 33 -2.88 -30.52 -47.14
N GLU A 34 -2.48 -29.27 -46.91
CA GLU A 34 -1.32 -28.94 -46.07
C GLU A 34 -1.51 -29.33 -44.60
N THR A 35 -2.75 -29.37 -44.13
CA THR A 35 -3.09 -29.84 -42.78
C THR A 35 -3.37 -31.35 -42.75
N GLY A 36 -3.03 -32.09 -43.81
CA GLY A 36 -3.11 -33.56 -43.87
C GLY A 36 -4.39 -34.13 -44.48
N CYS A 37 -5.25 -33.33 -45.11
CA CYS A 37 -6.42 -33.88 -45.80
C CYS A 37 -6.00 -34.63 -47.08
N SER A 38 -6.29 -35.93 -47.14
CA SER A 38 -5.94 -36.80 -48.26
C SER A 38 -6.96 -36.76 -49.42
N TRP A 39 -8.02 -35.97 -49.31
CA TRP A 39 -9.07 -35.93 -50.32
C TRP A 39 -8.62 -35.24 -51.62
N SER A 40 -8.98 -35.86 -52.74
CA SER A 40 -8.88 -35.32 -54.09
C SER A 40 -10.13 -35.72 -54.88
N GLY A 41 -10.62 -34.84 -55.74
CA GLY A 41 -11.79 -35.10 -56.55
C GLY A 41 -12.05 -33.97 -57.54
N THR A 42 -13.22 -33.97 -58.17
CA THR A 42 -13.58 -32.88 -59.08
C THR A 42 -13.88 -31.60 -58.30
N ARG A 43 -13.69 -30.43 -58.94
CA ARG A 43 -14.05 -29.14 -58.35
C ARG A 43 -15.51 -29.09 -57.90
N SER A 44 -16.43 -29.72 -58.64
CA SER A 44 -17.84 -29.83 -58.24
C SER A 44 -18.07 -30.61 -56.94
N GLU A 45 -17.24 -31.60 -56.63
CA GLU A 45 -17.38 -32.44 -55.42
C GLU A 45 -16.70 -31.81 -54.19
N CYS A 46 -15.81 -30.84 -54.38
CA CYS A 46 -15.03 -30.22 -53.31
C CYS A 46 -15.91 -29.53 -52.26
N SER A 47 -16.98 -28.84 -52.69
CA SER A 47 -17.91 -28.20 -51.75
C SER A 47 -18.56 -29.21 -50.82
N CYS A 48 -19.00 -30.36 -51.36
CA CYS A 48 -19.61 -31.44 -50.57
C CYS A 48 -18.59 -32.03 -49.59
N HIS A 49 -17.34 -32.25 -50.04
CA HIS A 49 -16.27 -32.74 -49.18
C HIS A 49 -15.97 -31.79 -48.00
N ILE A 50 -15.89 -30.48 -48.24
CA ILE A 50 -15.61 -29.49 -47.18
C ILE A 50 -16.75 -29.49 -46.16
N GLN A 51 -18.00 -29.45 -46.62
CA GLN A 51 -19.18 -29.38 -45.77
C GLN A 51 -19.42 -30.66 -44.94
N THR A 52 -19.22 -31.84 -45.52
CA THR A 52 -19.55 -33.11 -44.86
C THR A 52 -18.35 -33.76 -44.18
N GLY A 53 -17.14 -33.58 -44.73
CA GLY A 53 -15.96 -34.29 -44.26
C GLY A 53 -15.11 -33.49 -43.26
N ILE A 54 -14.90 -32.20 -43.53
CA ILE A 54 -13.99 -31.36 -42.71
C ILE A 54 -14.77 -30.70 -41.59
N PHE A 55 -15.90 -30.07 -41.92
CA PHE A 55 -16.70 -29.36 -40.92
C PHE A 55 -17.20 -30.30 -39.81
N GLU A 56 -17.71 -31.48 -40.15
CA GLU A 56 -18.14 -32.48 -39.16
C GLU A 56 -16.99 -32.95 -38.25
N LYS A 57 -15.75 -32.97 -38.73
CA LYS A 57 -14.57 -33.32 -37.91
C LYS A 57 -14.13 -32.19 -36.99
N LEU A 58 -14.26 -30.94 -37.43
CA LEU A 58 -13.86 -29.76 -36.64
C LEU A 58 -14.94 -29.30 -35.65
N LYS A 59 -16.21 -29.59 -35.96
CA LYS A 59 -17.37 -29.17 -35.15
C LYS A 59 -17.26 -29.58 -33.68
N PRO A 60 -16.91 -30.84 -33.31
CA PRO A 60 -16.75 -31.22 -31.91
C PRO A 60 -15.67 -30.42 -31.18
N THR A 61 -14.54 -30.17 -31.85
CA THR A 61 -13.46 -29.36 -31.27
C THR A 61 -13.91 -27.92 -31.05
N LEU A 62 -14.62 -27.33 -32.02
CA LEU A 62 -15.16 -25.99 -31.90
C LEU A 62 -16.19 -25.89 -30.77
N ASP A 63 -17.08 -26.87 -30.65
CA ASP A 63 -18.07 -26.94 -29.57
C ASP A 63 -17.40 -27.06 -28.19
N ASN A 64 -16.36 -27.89 -28.07
CA ASN A 64 -15.57 -28.00 -26.84
C ASN A 64 -14.85 -26.69 -26.46
N LEU A 65 -14.34 -25.95 -27.45
CA LEU A 65 -13.72 -24.65 -27.23
C LEU A 65 -14.75 -23.62 -26.76
N HIS A 66 -15.93 -23.59 -27.38
CA HIS A 66 -17.03 -22.73 -26.94
C HIS A 66 -17.51 -23.06 -25.52
N GLU A 67 -17.58 -24.34 -25.17
CA GLU A 67 -17.91 -24.78 -23.81
C GLU A 67 -16.84 -24.33 -22.80
N SER A 68 -15.56 -24.52 -23.15
CA SER A 68 -14.45 -24.08 -22.31
C SER A 68 -14.46 -22.57 -22.06
N ILE A 69 -14.74 -21.77 -23.09
CA ILE A 69 -14.91 -20.31 -22.98
C ILE A 69 -16.07 -19.96 -22.03
N ARG A 70 -17.22 -20.65 -22.17
CA ARG A 70 -18.36 -20.43 -21.28
C ARG A 70 -18.02 -20.76 -19.83
N ASN A 71 -17.31 -21.86 -19.58
CA ASN A 71 -16.88 -22.27 -18.24
C ASN A 71 -15.89 -21.28 -17.62
N LEU A 72 -14.89 -20.83 -18.39
CA LEU A 72 -13.92 -19.84 -17.93
C LEU A 72 -14.59 -18.50 -17.59
N ASN A 73 -15.52 -18.04 -18.43
CA ASN A 73 -16.27 -16.82 -18.15
C ASN A 73 -17.13 -16.97 -16.89
N SER A 74 -17.79 -18.10 -16.70
CA SER A 74 -18.54 -18.40 -15.47
C SER A 74 -17.64 -18.35 -14.23
N TYR A 75 -16.44 -18.94 -14.31
CA TYR A 75 -15.47 -18.91 -13.21
C TYR A 75 -14.98 -17.49 -12.90
N ILE A 76 -14.71 -16.67 -13.93
CA ILE A 76 -14.35 -15.26 -13.76
C ILE A 76 -15.47 -14.49 -13.05
N GLU A 77 -16.72 -14.67 -13.46
CA GLU A 77 -17.87 -14.01 -12.82
C GLU A 77 -18.07 -14.45 -11.36
N GLN A 78 -17.71 -15.68 -11.00
CA GLN A 78 -17.73 -16.15 -9.61
C GLN A 78 -16.58 -15.58 -8.77
N LEU A 79 -15.40 -15.39 -9.35
CA LEU A 79 -14.24 -14.87 -8.62
C LEU A 79 -14.34 -13.37 -8.34
N LYS A 80 -14.93 -12.57 -9.25
CA LYS A 80 -15.12 -11.12 -9.06
C LYS A 80 -15.71 -10.73 -7.70
N PRO A 81 -16.87 -11.25 -7.27
CA PRO A 81 -17.45 -10.90 -5.98
C PRO A 81 -16.60 -11.40 -4.80
N GLN A 82 -15.89 -12.54 -4.94
CA GLN A 82 -15.00 -13.02 -3.89
C GLN A 82 -13.81 -12.08 -3.68
N THR A 83 -13.21 -11.58 -4.76
CA THR A 83 -12.12 -10.59 -4.69
C THR A 83 -12.61 -9.28 -4.07
N GLU A 84 -13.79 -8.80 -4.45
CA GLU A 84 -14.36 -7.58 -3.86
C GLU A 84 -14.69 -7.78 -2.37
N GLN A 85 -15.23 -8.93 -2.00
CA GLN A 85 -15.52 -9.26 -0.60
C GLN A 85 -14.23 -9.35 0.24
N GLN A 86 -13.17 -9.97 -0.29
CA GLN A 86 -11.87 -10.01 0.37
C GLN A 86 -11.26 -8.62 0.55
N LYS A 87 -11.39 -7.76 -0.46
CA LYS A 87 -10.94 -6.36 -0.38
C LYS A 87 -11.66 -5.63 0.74
N ILE A 88 -12.99 -5.72 0.81
CA ILE A 88 -13.80 -5.12 1.88
C ILE A 88 -13.39 -5.66 3.27
N GLN A 89 -13.15 -6.97 3.37
CA GLN A 89 -12.69 -7.60 4.62
C GLN A 89 -11.33 -7.09 5.10
N LEU A 90 -10.47 -6.62 4.21
CA LEU A 90 -9.15 -6.07 4.55
C LEU A 90 -9.19 -4.55 4.76
N GLU A 91 -9.95 -3.82 3.93
CA GLU A 91 -10.02 -2.36 3.99
C GLU A 91 -10.72 -1.87 5.26
N ASN A 92 -11.83 -2.50 5.67
CA ASN A 92 -12.60 -2.03 6.83
C ASN A 92 -11.79 -2.10 8.15
N PRO A 93 -11.13 -3.21 8.52
CA PRO A 93 -10.30 -3.27 9.72
C PRO A 93 -9.12 -2.31 9.66
N MET A 94 -8.55 -2.07 8.47
CA MET A 94 -7.44 -1.14 8.30
C MET A 94 -7.87 0.30 8.57
N VAL A 95 -9.05 0.70 8.06
CA VAL A 95 -9.64 2.03 8.36
C VAL A 95 -9.92 2.18 9.85
N ASP A 96 -10.44 1.15 10.50
CA ASP A 96 -10.72 1.18 11.94
C ASP A 96 -9.43 1.26 12.77
N LEU A 97 -8.38 0.52 12.40
CA LEU A 97 -7.06 0.62 13.01
C LEU A 97 -6.45 2.01 12.81
N LEU A 98 -6.56 2.58 11.61
CA LEU A 98 -6.11 3.93 11.34
C LEU A 98 -6.86 4.95 12.20
N LYS A 99 -8.18 4.82 12.38
CA LYS A 99 -8.95 5.66 13.32
C LYS A 99 -8.49 5.47 14.77
N GLN A 100 -8.15 4.26 15.20
CA GLN A 100 -7.62 4.01 16.54
C GLN A 100 -6.24 4.63 16.75
N ILE A 101 -5.37 4.61 15.73
CA ILE A 101 -4.05 5.25 15.75
C ILE A 101 -4.19 6.78 15.68
N GLU A 102 -5.09 7.27 14.84
CA GLU A 102 -5.39 8.69 14.66
C GLU A 102 -6.15 9.28 15.85
N ASN A 103 -6.75 8.43 16.68
CA ASN A 103 -7.10 8.73 18.07
C ASN A 103 -5.84 8.97 18.92
N LYS A 104 -5.16 10.07 18.58
CA LYS A 104 -4.27 10.90 19.40
C LYS A 104 -4.89 11.26 20.76
N GLN A 105 -6.16 10.94 20.98
CA GLN A 105 -6.88 11.07 22.25
C GLN A 105 -6.12 10.47 23.43
N TYR A 106 -5.43 9.34 23.28
CA TYR A 106 -4.66 8.79 24.43
C TYR A 106 -3.47 9.69 24.81
N ILE A 107 -2.73 10.21 23.82
CA ILE A 107 -1.61 11.14 24.07
C ILE A 107 -2.11 12.52 24.54
N GLU A 108 -3.22 13.00 23.98
CA GLU A 108 -3.85 14.26 24.41
C GLU A 108 -4.47 14.18 25.81
N GLN A 109 -4.98 13.02 26.23
CA GLN A 109 -5.48 12.79 27.59
C GLN A 109 -4.34 12.69 28.62
N LEU A 110 -3.18 12.16 28.22
CA LEU A 110 -2.01 12.06 29.08
C LEU A 110 -1.28 13.40 29.27
N LYS A 111 -1.31 14.30 28.29
CA LYS A 111 -0.70 15.64 28.38
C LYS A 111 -1.10 16.43 29.64
N PRO A 112 -2.39 16.66 29.94
CA PRO A 112 -2.80 17.42 31.11
C PRO A 112 -2.46 16.72 32.44
N GLN A 113 -2.50 15.38 32.49
CA GLN A 113 -2.03 14.64 33.67
C GLN A 113 -0.53 14.82 33.89
N THR A 114 0.26 14.76 32.81
CA THR A 114 1.71 14.98 32.87
C THR A 114 2.03 16.40 33.33
N GLU A 115 1.32 17.41 32.82
CA GLU A 115 1.51 18.81 33.22
C GLU A 115 1.09 19.05 34.69
N GLN A 116 -0.01 18.44 35.14
CA GLN A 116 -0.41 18.50 36.55
C GLN A 116 0.61 17.85 37.48
N GLN A 117 1.15 16.67 37.12
CA GLN A 117 2.21 16.02 37.91
C GLN A 117 3.47 16.88 37.96
N LYS A 118 3.84 17.52 36.85
CA LYS A 118 4.98 18.44 36.80
C LYS A 118 4.78 19.63 37.75
N ILE A 119 3.61 20.28 37.72
CA ILE A 119 3.28 21.40 38.63
C ILE A 119 3.29 20.94 40.10
N GLN A 120 2.75 19.76 40.39
CA GLN A 120 2.75 19.17 41.74
C GLN A 120 4.16 18.92 42.28
N LEU A 121 5.15 18.70 41.42
CA LEU A 121 6.55 18.50 41.80
C LEU A 121 7.36 19.81 41.82
N GLU A 122 7.09 20.74 40.89
CA GLU A 122 7.81 22.01 40.80
C GLU A 122 7.51 22.95 41.97
N ASN A 123 6.24 23.09 42.35
CA ASN A 123 5.85 24.04 43.41
C ASN A 123 6.51 23.73 44.77
N PRO A 124 6.45 22.49 45.30
CA PRO A 124 7.11 22.17 46.57
C PRO A 124 8.62 22.32 46.49
N MET A 125 9.21 22.04 45.33
CA MET A 125 10.66 22.15 45.13
C MET A 125 11.11 23.62 45.17
N VAL A 126 10.35 24.53 44.55
CA VAL A 126 10.59 25.98 44.63
C VAL A 126 10.44 26.49 46.05
N ASP A 127 9.43 26.03 46.78
CA ASP A 127 9.22 26.41 48.18
C ASP A 127 10.36 25.91 49.09
N LEU A 128 10.83 24.68 48.87
CA LEU A 128 12.00 24.13 49.57
C LEU A 128 13.27 24.95 49.29
N LEU A 129 13.50 25.34 48.04
CA LEU A 129 14.66 26.16 47.67
C LEU A 129 14.62 27.53 48.37
N LYS A 130 13.45 28.17 48.42
CA LYS A 130 13.27 29.43 49.18
C LYS A 130 13.52 29.25 50.67
N GLN A 131 13.05 28.16 51.27
CA GLN A 131 13.29 27.87 52.69
C GLN A 131 14.78 27.67 52.99
N ILE A 132 15.51 27.00 52.09
CA ILE A 132 16.96 26.83 52.19
C ILE A 132 17.66 28.18 52.09
N GLU A 133 17.29 29.02 51.11
CA GLU A 133 17.86 30.36 50.91
C GLU A 133 17.63 31.26 52.13
N ASN A 134 16.40 31.29 52.67
CA ASN A 134 16.09 32.07 53.87
C ASN A 134 16.92 31.62 55.08
N LYS A 135 17.03 30.30 55.31
CA LYS A 135 17.85 29.77 56.41
C LYS A 135 19.33 30.10 56.25
N GLN A 136 19.85 30.06 55.03
CA GLN A 136 21.23 30.45 54.76
C GLN A 136 21.46 31.94 55.05
N ASN A 137 20.52 32.80 54.67
CA ASN A 137 20.57 34.24 54.94
C ASN A 137 20.50 34.54 56.45
N GLU A 138 19.60 33.87 57.18
CA GLU A 138 19.49 33.99 58.64
C GLU A 138 20.79 33.56 59.35
N GLN A 139 21.37 32.41 58.95
CA GLN A 139 22.65 31.94 59.48
C GLN A 139 23.78 32.93 59.18
N HIS A 140 23.80 33.51 57.97
CA HIS A 140 24.79 34.51 57.61
C HIS A 140 24.66 35.78 58.46
N GLN A 141 23.44 36.27 58.67
CA GLN A 141 23.15 37.44 59.50
C GLN A 141 23.57 37.22 60.96
N GLN A 142 23.25 36.07 61.55
CA GLN A 142 23.67 35.71 62.92
C GLN A 142 25.20 35.66 63.07
N MET A 143 25.93 35.19 62.06
CA MET A 143 27.39 35.22 62.08
C MET A 143 27.95 36.64 62.03
N ILE A 144 27.32 37.55 61.28
CA ILE A 144 27.72 38.97 61.23
C ILE A 144 27.47 39.64 62.59
N GLU A 145 26.31 39.43 63.18
CA GLU A 145 25.93 40.01 64.47
C GLU A 145 26.83 39.48 65.59
N GLY A 146 27.04 38.16 65.68
CA GLY A 146 27.95 37.58 66.67
C GLY A 146 29.41 38.05 66.50
N LYS A 147 29.85 38.29 65.26
CA LYS A 147 31.19 38.86 65.00
C LYS A 147 31.28 40.30 65.49
N PHE A 148 30.23 41.11 65.31
CA PHE A 148 30.17 42.48 65.79
C PHE A 148 30.13 42.55 67.33
N GLU A 149 29.39 41.67 68.00
CA GLU A 149 29.34 41.58 69.46
C GLU A 149 30.71 41.23 70.07
N VAL A 150 31.42 40.28 69.46
CA VAL A 150 32.79 39.93 69.89
C VAL A 150 33.73 41.12 69.71
N GLU A 151 33.65 41.83 68.58
CA GLU A 151 34.50 42.98 68.29
C GLU A 151 34.23 44.16 69.26
N MET A 152 32.96 44.41 69.60
CA MET A 152 32.55 45.37 70.64
C MET A 152 33.06 44.98 72.03
N GLY A 153 32.88 43.71 72.44
CA GLY A 153 33.33 43.23 73.75
C GLY A 153 34.85 43.24 73.91
N MET A 154 35.61 42.95 72.84
CA MET A 154 37.07 43.09 72.86
C MET A 154 37.49 44.55 72.99
N LYS A 155 36.80 45.48 72.33
CA LYS A 155 37.07 46.92 72.43
C LYS A 155 36.79 47.47 73.83
N GLU A 156 35.70 47.03 74.47
CA GLU A 156 35.38 47.36 75.86
C GLU A 156 36.42 46.81 76.85
N GLN A 157 36.91 45.59 76.62
CA GLN A 157 38.03 45.04 77.40
C GLN A 157 39.33 45.84 77.17
N GLU A 158 39.65 46.22 75.94
CA GLU A 158 40.83 47.04 75.64
C GLU A 158 40.75 48.43 76.32
N ASP A 159 39.59 49.09 76.29
CA ASP A 159 39.37 50.38 76.93
C ASP A 159 39.38 50.29 78.48
N SER A 160 38.87 49.19 79.04
CA SER A 160 38.98 48.87 80.48
C SER A 160 40.42 48.60 80.93
N VAL A 161 41.21 47.90 80.10
CA VAL A 161 42.65 47.69 80.37
C VAL A 161 43.44 48.99 80.23
N ARG A 162 43.05 49.89 79.33
CA ARG A 162 43.70 51.19 79.13
C ARG A 162 43.45 52.14 80.31
N THR A 163 42.23 52.16 80.84
CA THR A 163 41.86 52.98 82.02
C THR A 163 42.50 52.47 83.31
N THR A 164 42.58 51.16 83.52
CA THR A 164 43.26 50.56 84.69
C THR A 164 44.78 50.79 84.66
N LYS A 165 45.44 50.70 83.49
CA LYS A 165 46.87 51.05 83.36
C LYS A 165 47.17 52.52 83.62
N SER A 166 46.21 53.43 83.37
CA SER A 166 46.35 54.85 83.68
C SER A 166 46.24 55.16 85.18
N SER A 167 45.57 54.30 85.97
CA SER A 167 45.39 54.48 87.42
C SER A 167 46.50 53.88 88.28
N ILE A 168 47.37 53.02 87.72
CA ILE A 168 48.47 52.36 88.45
C ILE A 168 49.78 53.20 88.43
N ARG A 169 49.81 54.36 87.74
CA ARG A 169 51.00 55.23 87.60
C ARG A 169 50.99 56.52 88.44
N LYS A 170 50.27 56.58 89.55
CA LYS A 170 50.33 57.72 90.50
C LYS A 170 50.76 57.27 91.88
#